data_AF-A0A7L4XX62-F1
#
_entry.id   AF-A0A7L4XX62-F1
#
_cell.length_a   1.000
_cell.length_b   1.000
_cell.length_c   1.000
_cell.angle_alpha   90.00
_cell.angle_beta   90.00
_cell.angle_gamma   90.00
#
_symmetry.space_group_name_H-M   'P 1'
#
loop_
_entity.id
_entity.type
_entity.pdbx_description
1 polymer ?
#
loop_
_entity_poly.entity_id
_entity_poly.type
_entity_poly.pdbx_seq_one_letter_code
_entity_poly.pdbx_strand_id
1 'polypeptide(L)'
;MTSAAVDHASAERNGGGGIGASRAFAWMLVVTGAAGLLAAWVITIDKFKLLEDPDFTPGCSLNPIVSCGNIMKSEQAAVFGFPNPMLGLVTYAMVIAIGVALLAGARYRRWYWLGLNAGTLFGVGFCTWLMYQSLYEINALCLWCCLAWVATIVMFWYVTSHNVRKGVIPAPAGLRTFFDEFTWVLPALHIGIIGMLILTRWWDFWTS
;
A
#
# COMPACT_ATOMS: atom_id res chain seq x y z
N MET A 1 -6.31 -12.31 56.09
CA MET A 1 -6.67 -11.56 54.87
C MET A 1 -5.42 -10.85 54.37
N THR A 2 -4.71 -11.38 53.36
CA THR A 2 -3.69 -10.64 52.55
C THR A 2 -2.98 -11.46 51.47
N SER A 3 -3.31 -12.73 51.19
CA SER A 3 -2.70 -13.45 50.04
C SER A 3 -3.33 -13.08 48.69
N ALA A 4 -4.65 -12.83 48.66
CA ALA A 4 -5.38 -12.57 47.40
C ALA A 4 -5.02 -11.22 46.74
N ALA A 5 -4.50 -10.24 47.50
CA ALA A 5 -4.12 -8.94 46.96
C ALA A 5 -2.76 -8.96 46.24
N VAL A 6 -1.88 -9.91 46.57
CA VAL A 6 -0.56 -10.06 45.92
C VAL A 6 -0.70 -10.75 44.56
N ASP A 7 -1.65 -11.69 44.42
CA ASP A 7 -1.90 -12.38 43.15
C ASP A 7 -2.46 -11.45 42.06
N HIS A 8 -3.22 -10.42 42.43
CA HIS A 8 -3.69 -9.40 41.49
C HIS A 8 -2.58 -8.48 40.97
N ALA A 9 -1.53 -8.22 41.75
CA ALA A 9 -0.40 -7.39 41.32
C ALA A 9 0.50 -8.11 40.28
N SER A 10 0.51 -9.45 40.26
CA SER A 10 1.22 -10.25 39.25
C SER A 10 0.49 -10.34 37.90
N ALA A 11 -0.82 -10.09 37.86
CA ALA A 11 -1.60 -10.11 36.61
C ALA A 11 -1.36 -8.88 35.73
N GLU A 12 -0.79 -7.79 36.26
CA GLU A 12 -0.45 -6.59 35.50
C GLU A 12 0.92 -6.66 34.80
N ARG A 13 1.69 -7.74 35.00
CA ARG A 13 3.11 -7.79 34.60
C ARG A 13 3.42 -8.62 33.33
N ASN A 14 2.40 -9.06 32.59
CA ASN A 14 2.58 -9.77 31.31
C ASN A 14 1.55 -9.31 30.27
N GLY A 15 1.95 -8.48 29.29
CA GLY A 15 1.10 -8.26 28.12
C GLY A 15 1.42 -7.13 27.15
N GLY A 16 2.55 -6.43 27.25
CA GLY A 16 2.76 -5.24 26.42
C GLY A 16 4.18 -4.97 25.95
N GLY A 17 5.05 -5.97 25.87
CA GLY A 17 6.32 -5.79 25.15
C GLY A 17 6.01 -5.37 23.72
N GLY A 18 6.39 -4.15 23.33
CA GLY A 18 6.15 -3.67 21.98
C GLY A 18 6.73 -4.65 20.95
N ILE A 19 5.99 -4.89 19.88
CA ILE A 19 6.39 -5.75 18.77
C ILE A 19 7.24 -4.89 17.84
N GLY A 20 8.52 -5.25 17.71
CA GLY A 20 9.43 -4.68 16.72
C GLY A 20 9.46 -5.49 15.43
N ALA A 21 10.11 -4.93 14.40
CA ALA A 21 10.30 -5.58 13.11
C ALA A 21 11.79 -5.71 12.76
N SER A 22 12.10 -6.53 11.76
CA SER A 22 13.48 -6.62 11.24
C SER A 22 13.86 -5.33 10.51
N ARG A 23 15.16 -5.03 10.44
CA ARG A 23 15.66 -3.87 9.69
C ARG A 23 15.28 -3.94 8.20
N ALA A 24 15.29 -5.13 7.61
CA ALA A 24 14.87 -5.35 6.24
C ALA A 24 13.39 -4.99 6.02
N PHE A 25 12.51 -5.38 6.94
CA PHE A 25 11.09 -5.01 6.88
C PHE A 25 10.89 -3.50 7.01
N ALA A 26 11.61 -2.86 7.94
CA ALA A 26 11.53 -1.42 8.13
C ALA A 26 11.99 -0.65 6.88
N TRP A 27 13.10 -1.08 6.26
CA TRP A 27 13.55 -0.53 4.97
C TRP A 27 12.55 -0.75 3.85
N MET A 28 11.93 -1.93 3.78
CA MET A 28 10.88 -2.20 2.80
C MET A 28 9.73 -1.18 2.94
N LEU A 29 9.23 -0.91 4.15
CA LEU A 29 8.21 0.11 4.39
C LEU A 29 8.65 1.50 3.93
N VAL A 30 9.90 1.89 4.22
CA VAL A 30 10.46 3.19 3.81
C VAL A 30 10.52 3.29 2.28
N VAL A 31 11.03 2.26 1.60
CA VAL A 31 11.20 2.27 0.14
C VAL A 31 9.85 2.26 -0.57
N THR A 32 8.93 1.38 -0.15
CA THR A 32 7.59 1.32 -0.75
C THR A 32 6.78 2.57 -0.43
N GLY A 33 6.90 3.11 0.79
CA GLY A 33 6.33 4.40 1.17
C GLY A 33 6.89 5.55 0.32
N ALA A 34 8.21 5.61 0.13
CA ALA A 34 8.85 6.63 -0.71
C ALA A 34 8.42 6.53 -2.18
N ALA A 35 8.30 5.32 -2.73
CA ALA A 35 7.80 5.10 -4.08
C ALA A 35 6.34 5.58 -4.25
N GLY A 36 5.47 5.25 -3.29
CA GLY A 36 4.08 5.72 -3.28
C GLY A 36 3.98 7.23 -3.10
N LEU A 37 4.79 7.81 -2.21
CA LEU A 37 4.85 9.26 -1.99
C LEU A 37 5.31 9.99 -3.25
N LEU A 38 6.35 9.49 -3.93
CA LEU A 38 6.83 10.04 -5.19
C LEU A 38 5.74 10.02 -6.26
N ALA A 39 5.06 8.88 -6.43
CA ALA A 39 3.94 8.77 -7.35
C ALA A 39 2.84 9.80 -7.03
N ALA A 40 2.41 9.87 -5.78
CA ALA A 40 1.38 10.82 -5.33
C ALA A 40 1.81 12.29 -5.53
N TRP A 41 3.07 12.60 -5.28
CA TRP A 41 3.65 13.93 -5.46
C TRP A 41 3.67 14.37 -6.91
N VAL A 42 4.15 13.50 -7.81
CA VAL A 42 4.20 13.82 -9.25
C VAL A 42 2.79 13.96 -9.82
N ILE A 43 1.86 13.04 -9.51
CA ILE A 43 0.47 13.14 -10.00
C ILE A 43 -0.18 14.44 -9.51
N THR A 44 0.10 14.85 -8.27
CA THR A 44 -0.40 16.12 -7.73
C THR A 44 0.10 17.32 -8.55
N ILE A 45 1.41 17.40 -8.79
CA ILE A 45 2.00 18.49 -9.57
C ILE A 45 1.43 18.52 -10.98
N ASP A 46 1.35 17.36 -11.65
CA ASP A 46 0.83 17.27 -13.00
C ASP A 46 -0.65 17.66 -13.06
N LYS A 47 -1.44 17.36 -12.02
CA LYS A 47 -2.83 17.79 -11.93
C LYS A 47 -2.95 19.31 -11.75
N PHE A 48 -2.06 19.95 -10.98
CA PHE A 48 -2.06 21.42 -10.89
C PHE A 48 -1.69 22.08 -12.21
N LYS A 49 -0.66 21.58 -12.90
CA LYS A 49 -0.30 22.09 -14.23
C LYS A 49 -1.43 21.94 -15.24
N LEU A 50 -2.17 20.84 -15.19
CA LEU A 50 -3.32 20.60 -16.06
C LEU A 50 -4.52 21.52 -15.76
N LEU A 51 -4.61 22.03 -14.53
CA LEU A 51 -5.61 23.04 -14.15
C LEU A 51 -5.21 24.45 -14.61
N GLU A 52 -3.91 24.73 -14.70
CA GLU A 52 -3.37 25.98 -15.23
C GLU A 52 -3.40 26.02 -16.76
N ASP A 53 -3.06 24.90 -17.41
CA ASP A 53 -3.02 24.72 -18.85
C ASP A 53 -3.65 23.38 -19.26
N PRO A 54 -4.88 23.39 -19.82
CA PRO A 54 -5.59 22.18 -20.25
C PRO A 54 -4.88 21.36 -21.35
N ASP A 55 -3.96 22.00 -22.08
CA ASP A 55 -3.15 21.41 -23.16
C ASP A 55 -1.82 20.84 -22.64
N PHE A 56 -1.55 20.97 -21.34
CA PHE A 56 -0.39 20.34 -20.69
C PHE A 56 -0.44 18.82 -20.85
N THR A 57 0.64 18.25 -21.38
CA THR A 57 0.82 16.80 -21.53
C THR A 57 1.70 16.27 -20.39
N PRO A 58 1.14 15.46 -19.47
CA PRO A 58 1.92 14.86 -18.39
C PRO A 58 3.03 13.97 -18.93
N GLY A 59 4.20 13.95 -18.27
CA GLY A 59 5.37 13.21 -18.76
C GLY A 59 5.18 11.69 -18.86
N CYS A 60 4.15 11.14 -18.21
CA CYS A 60 3.76 9.74 -18.31
C CYS A 60 2.62 9.46 -19.30
N SER A 61 2.17 10.47 -20.05
CA SER A 61 1.24 10.31 -21.17
C SER A 61 2.02 10.05 -22.46
N LEU A 62 2.31 8.77 -22.74
CA LEU A 62 3.16 8.35 -23.86
C LEU A 62 2.37 7.98 -25.11
N ASN A 63 1.16 7.44 -24.92
CA ASN A 63 0.27 7.03 -26.00
C ASN A 63 -1.20 7.05 -25.50
N PRO A 64 -2.20 6.84 -26.38
CA PRO A 64 -3.61 6.93 -25.97
C PRO A 64 -4.01 5.97 -24.84
N ILE A 65 -3.32 4.84 -24.71
CA ILE A 65 -3.56 3.85 -23.65
C ILE A 65 -2.80 4.25 -22.38
N VAL A 66 -1.50 4.52 -22.47
CA VAL A 66 -0.66 4.98 -21.37
C VAL A 66 -0.78 6.51 -21.27
N SER A 67 -1.91 6.96 -20.73
CA SER A 67 -2.28 8.37 -20.59
C SER A 67 -2.69 8.72 -19.17
N CYS A 68 -1.74 9.29 -18.42
CA CYS A 68 -2.01 9.84 -17.09
C CYS A 68 -3.01 11.00 -17.15
N GLY A 69 -2.99 11.79 -18.22
CA GLY A 69 -3.90 12.92 -18.43
C GLY A 69 -5.36 12.50 -18.44
N ASN A 70 -5.69 11.42 -19.18
CA ASN A 70 -7.06 10.91 -19.26
C ASN A 70 -7.58 10.45 -17.90
N ILE A 71 -6.72 9.82 -17.10
CA ILE A 71 -7.06 9.38 -15.75
C ILE A 71 -7.25 10.58 -14.82
N MET A 72 -6.40 11.61 -14.89
CA MET A 72 -6.48 12.76 -13.99
C MET A 72 -7.72 13.65 -14.22
N LYS A 73 -8.23 13.67 -15.46
CA LYS A 73 -9.45 14.39 -15.87
C LYS A 73 -10.74 13.64 -15.50
N SER A 74 -10.66 12.37 -15.10
CA SER A 74 -11.83 11.57 -14.78
C SER A 74 -12.41 11.89 -13.39
N GLU A 75 -13.71 11.65 -13.19
CA GLU A 75 -14.39 11.87 -11.90
C GLU A 75 -13.82 10.96 -10.80
N GLN A 76 -13.39 9.75 -11.17
CA GLN A 76 -12.77 8.78 -10.27
C GLN A 76 -11.43 9.26 -9.69
N ALA A 77 -10.82 10.32 -10.26
CA ALA A 77 -9.62 10.93 -9.69
C ALA A 77 -9.89 11.77 -8.42
N ALA A 78 -11.15 12.00 -8.06
CA ALA A 78 -11.55 12.81 -6.89
C ALA A 78 -12.74 12.23 -6.10
N VAL A 79 -12.69 10.92 -5.78
CA VAL A 79 -13.82 10.17 -5.18
C VAL A 79 -14.24 10.73 -3.82
N PHE A 80 -13.28 11.21 -3.03
CA PHE A 80 -13.54 11.73 -1.69
C PHE A 80 -13.80 13.24 -1.67
N GLY A 81 -14.09 13.84 -2.83
CA GLY A 81 -14.27 15.29 -2.98
C GLY A 81 -12.97 16.08 -3.08
N PHE A 82 -11.82 15.39 -3.05
CA PHE A 82 -10.49 15.95 -3.27
C PHE A 82 -9.65 14.99 -4.12
N PRO A 83 -8.57 15.47 -4.78
CA PRO A 83 -7.74 14.59 -5.62
C PRO A 83 -7.18 13.42 -4.83
N ASN A 84 -7.44 12.18 -5.28
CA ASN A 84 -6.94 10.96 -4.63
C ASN A 84 -5.42 10.97 -4.32
N PRO A 85 -4.54 11.56 -5.15
CA PRO A 85 -3.11 11.69 -4.83
C PRO A 85 -2.83 12.39 -3.50
N MET A 86 -3.68 13.33 -3.06
CA MET A 86 -3.56 13.96 -1.74
C MET A 86 -3.67 12.96 -0.59
N LEU A 87 -4.55 11.97 -0.72
CA LEU A 87 -4.65 10.87 0.25
C LEU A 87 -3.34 10.07 0.27
N GLY A 88 -2.75 9.84 -0.90
CA GLY A 88 -1.45 9.18 -1.04
C GLY A 88 -0.34 9.95 -0.34
N LEU A 89 -0.27 11.28 -0.48
CA LEU A 89 0.73 12.11 0.20
C LEU A 89 0.73 11.90 1.71
N VAL A 90 -0.45 11.89 2.33
CA VAL A 90 -0.58 11.70 3.77
C VAL A 90 -0.27 10.27 4.17
N THR A 91 -0.89 9.29 3.51
CA THR A 91 -0.80 7.88 3.93
C THR A 91 0.60 7.30 3.71
N TYR A 92 1.25 7.58 2.59
CA TYR A 92 2.62 7.12 2.34
C TYR A 92 3.65 7.82 3.22
N ALA A 93 3.50 9.12 3.49
CA ALA A 93 4.38 9.82 4.44
C ALA A 93 4.30 9.20 5.85
N MET A 94 3.10 8.83 6.30
CA MET A 94 2.91 8.13 7.57
C MET A 94 3.59 6.75 7.57
N VAL A 95 3.53 5.99 6.48
CA VAL A 95 4.24 4.70 6.37
C VAL A 95 5.75 4.89 6.42
N ILE A 96 6.30 5.91 5.77
CA ILE A 96 7.73 6.24 5.86
C ILE A 96 8.10 6.55 7.32
N ALA A 97 7.31 7.38 8.00
CA ALA A 97 7.55 7.72 9.41
C ALA A 97 7.55 6.47 10.31
N ILE A 98 6.63 5.53 10.07
CA ILE A 98 6.58 4.22 10.76
C ILE A 98 7.85 3.42 10.49
N GLY A 99 8.27 3.32 9.22
CA GLY A 99 9.47 2.60 8.83
C GLY A 99 10.73 3.18 9.46
N VAL A 100 10.89 4.51 9.44
CA VAL A 100 12.04 5.20 10.06
C VAL A 100 12.04 5.02 11.57
N ALA A 101 10.88 5.11 12.22
CA ALA A 101 10.77 4.86 13.66
C ALA A 101 11.17 3.42 14.02
N LEU A 102 10.80 2.40 13.21
CA LEU A 102 11.28 1.03 13.39
C LEU A 102 12.81 0.92 13.24
N LEU A 103 13.40 1.64 12.29
CA LEU A 103 14.85 1.70 12.13
C LEU A 103 15.55 2.36 13.34
N ALA A 104 14.89 3.33 13.98
CA ALA A 104 15.34 3.95 15.23
C ALA A 104 15.13 3.05 16.47
N GLY A 105 14.58 1.84 16.30
CA GLY A 105 14.36 0.87 17.38
C GLY A 105 12.99 0.95 18.04
N ALA A 106 12.02 1.68 17.45
CA ALA A 106 10.66 1.71 17.96
C ALA A 106 10.03 0.31 17.98
N ARG A 107 9.19 0.09 18.99
CA ARG A 107 8.43 -1.15 19.16
C ARG A 107 6.98 -0.80 19.41
N TYR A 108 6.09 -1.27 18.55
CA TYR A 108 4.68 -0.86 18.58
C TYR A 108 3.78 -1.86 19.28
N ARG A 109 2.69 -1.36 19.86
CA ARG A 109 1.66 -2.22 20.45
C ARG A 109 0.87 -2.95 19.35
N ARG A 110 0.22 -4.06 19.72
CA ARG A 110 -0.57 -4.91 18.81
C ARG A 110 -1.62 -4.13 18.00
N TRP A 111 -2.32 -3.17 18.62
CA TRP A 111 -3.34 -2.37 17.94
C TRP A 111 -2.76 -1.51 16.81
N TYR A 112 -1.53 -1.03 16.95
CA TYR A 112 -0.87 -0.22 15.94
C TYR A 112 -0.55 -1.03 14.68
N TRP A 113 -0.10 -2.27 14.88
CA TRP A 113 0.12 -3.23 13.81
C TRP A 113 -1.17 -3.64 13.10
N LEU A 114 -2.28 -3.77 13.83
CA LEU A 114 -3.61 -4.01 13.24
C LEU A 114 -4.10 -2.78 12.46
N GLY A 115 -3.89 -1.57 12.99
CA GLY A 115 -4.21 -0.32 12.30
C GLY A 115 -3.43 -0.15 11.00
N LEU A 116 -2.11 -0.43 11.02
CA LEU A 116 -1.28 -0.43 9.82
C LEU A 116 -1.78 -1.44 8.80
N ASN A 117 -2.13 -2.65 9.23
CA ASN A 117 -2.66 -3.67 8.33
C ASN A 117 -4.00 -3.27 7.73
N ALA A 118 -4.94 -2.76 8.54
CA ALA A 118 -6.21 -2.24 8.07
C ALA A 118 -6.02 -1.10 7.05
N GLY A 119 -5.10 -0.18 7.31
CA GLY A 119 -4.74 0.89 6.37
C GLY A 119 -4.19 0.35 5.05
N THR A 120 -3.25 -0.61 5.09
CA THR A 120 -2.73 -1.24 3.87
C THR A 120 -3.77 -2.08 3.13
N LEU A 121 -4.70 -2.72 3.84
CA LEU A 121 -5.79 -3.48 3.26
C LEU A 121 -6.76 -2.55 2.52
N PHE A 122 -7.14 -1.44 3.18
CA PHE A 122 -7.92 -0.39 2.55
C PHE A 122 -7.22 0.15 1.30
N GLY A 123 -5.91 0.42 1.39
CA GLY A 123 -5.10 0.87 0.27
C GLY A 123 -5.13 -0.10 -0.92
N VAL A 124 -4.95 -1.40 -0.69
CA VAL A 124 -5.06 -2.41 -1.75
C VAL A 124 -6.46 -2.45 -2.34
N GLY A 125 -7.51 -2.48 -1.50
CA GLY A 125 -8.89 -2.47 -1.99
C GLY A 125 -9.21 -1.25 -2.84
N PHE A 126 -8.77 -0.07 -2.41
CA PHE A 126 -8.95 1.18 -3.14
C PHE A 126 -8.14 1.19 -4.45
N CYS A 127 -6.90 0.70 -4.44
CA CYS A 127 -6.09 0.56 -5.66
C CYS A 127 -6.73 -0.42 -6.66
N THR A 128 -7.24 -1.57 -6.20
CA THR A 128 -7.92 -2.54 -7.06
C THR A 128 -9.19 -1.96 -7.68
N TRP A 129 -9.96 -1.18 -6.92
CA TRP A 129 -11.13 -0.48 -7.47
C TRP A 129 -10.73 0.58 -8.50
N LEU A 130 -9.72 1.42 -8.22
CA LEU A 130 -9.20 2.40 -9.18
C LEU A 130 -8.62 1.74 -10.44
N MET A 131 -8.00 0.58 -10.30
CA MET A 131 -7.52 -0.23 -11.42
C MET A 131 -8.68 -0.67 -12.30
N TYR A 132 -9.76 -1.21 -11.70
CA TYR A 132 -10.95 -1.59 -12.45
C TYR A 132 -11.52 -0.40 -13.24
N GLN A 133 -11.65 0.77 -12.60
CA GLN A 133 -12.10 2.00 -13.27
C GLN A 133 -11.16 2.40 -14.41
N SER A 134 -9.84 2.31 -14.21
CA SER A 134 -8.84 2.66 -15.22
C SER A 134 -8.93 1.74 -16.45
N LEU A 135 -9.02 0.43 -16.22
CA LEU A 135 -8.99 -0.60 -17.28
C LEU A 135 -10.30 -0.69 -18.07
N TYR A 136 -11.45 -0.64 -17.38
CA TYR A 136 -12.74 -1.03 -17.95
C TYR A 136 -13.68 0.15 -18.21
N GLU A 137 -13.52 1.27 -17.51
CA GLU A 137 -14.36 2.47 -17.69
C GLU A 137 -13.60 3.55 -18.49
N ILE A 138 -12.43 3.96 -18.01
CA ILE A 138 -11.64 5.05 -18.59
C ILE A 138 -10.85 4.58 -19.82
N ASN A 139 -10.48 3.30 -19.88
CA ASN A 139 -9.63 2.71 -20.92
C ASN A 139 -8.25 3.38 -21.05
N ALA A 140 -7.65 3.75 -19.92
CA ALA A 140 -6.31 4.33 -19.86
C ALA A 140 -5.50 3.76 -18.68
N LEU A 141 -4.18 3.86 -18.78
CA LEU A 141 -3.20 3.37 -17.81
C LEU A 141 -2.25 4.52 -17.41
N CYS A 142 -2.03 4.67 -16.10
CA CYS A 142 -1.10 5.65 -15.55
C CYS A 142 0.07 4.94 -14.88
N LEU A 143 1.30 5.20 -15.35
CA LEU A 143 2.50 4.55 -14.81
C LEU A 143 2.77 4.92 -13.35
N TRP A 144 2.43 6.14 -12.93
CA TRP A 144 2.52 6.54 -11.53
C TRP A 144 1.50 5.82 -10.65
N CYS A 145 0.27 5.61 -11.15
CA CYS A 145 -0.72 4.80 -10.46
C CYS A 145 -0.24 3.35 -10.32
N CYS A 146 0.32 2.76 -11.39
CA CYS A 146 0.90 1.42 -11.35
C CYS A 146 2.01 1.31 -10.29
N LEU A 147 2.89 2.32 -10.17
CA LEU A 147 3.91 2.37 -9.14
C LEU A 147 3.29 2.38 -7.73
N ALA A 148 2.26 3.20 -7.51
CA ALA A 148 1.52 3.25 -6.24
C ALA A 148 0.81 1.92 -5.92
N TRP A 149 0.25 1.25 -6.93
CA TRP A 149 -0.38 -0.07 -6.77
C TRP A 149 0.63 -1.11 -6.32
N VAL A 150 1.76 -1.23 -7.04
CA VAL A 150 2.84 -2.16 -6.71
C VAL A 150 3.36 -1.92 -5.29
N ALA A 151 3.64 -0.67 -4.94
CA ALA A 151 4.11 -0.31 -3.60
C ALA A 151 3.11 -0.73 -2.52
N THR A 152 1.83 -0.44 -2.71
CA THR A 152 0.76 -0.74 -1.74
C THR A 152 0.52 -2.25 -1.59
N ILE A 153 0.56 -3.00 -2.68
CA ILE A 153 0.41 -4.46 -2.69
C ILE A 153 1.56 -5.13 -1.92
N VAL A 154 2.80 -4.69 -2.18
CA VAL A 154 3.98 -5.17 -1.44
C VAL A 154 3.82 -4.86 0.05
N MET A 155 3.47 -3.62 0.41
CA MET A 155 3.25 -3.24 1.81
C MET A 155 2.21 -4.13 2.49
N PHE A 156 1.04 -4.31 1.88
CA PHE A 156 -0.03 -5.11 2.45
C PHE A 156 0.38 -6.55 2.73
N TRP A 157 1.00 -7.24 1.77
CA TRP A 157 1.37 -8.64 1.93
C TRP A 157 2.47 -8.83 2.99
N TYR A 158 3.47 -7.94 3.01
CA TYR A 158 4.52 -8.03 4.02
C TYR A 158 4.03 -7.65 5.41
N VAL A 159 3.18 -6.62 5.56
CA VAL A 159 2.57 -6.26 6.85
C VAL A 159 1.67 -7.40 7.35
N THR A 160 0.87 -7.99 6.46
CA THR A 160 0.02 -9.15 6.80
C THR A 160 0.86 -10.33 7.26
N SER A 161 1.92 -10.66 6.51
CA SER A 161 2.87 -11.72 6.89
C SER A 161 3.52 -11.44 8.24
N HIS A 162 3.97 -10.21 8.49
CA HIS A 162 4.53 -9.82 9.79
C HIS A 162 3.54 -10.04 10.93
N ASN A 163 2.28 -9.62 10.75
CA ASN A 163 1.23 -9.77 11.75
C ASN A 163 0.87 -11.24 12.01
N VAL A 164 0.86 -12.08 10.98
CA VAL A 164 0.61 -13.52 11.11
C VAL A 164 1.77 -14.21 11.84
N ARG A 165 3.01 -13.95 11.42
CA ARG A 165 4.23 -14.52 12.03
C ARG A 165 4.41 -14.12 13.50
N LYS A 166 4.07 -12.88 13.84
CA LYS A 166 4.14 -12.37 15.23
C LYS A 166 2.92 -12.72 16.09
N GLY A 167 1.93 -13.45 15.54
CA GLY A 167 0.71 -13.81 16.26
C GLY A 167 -0.21 -12.64 16.60
N VAL A 168 -0.02 -11.49 15.93
CA VAL A 168 -0.91 -10.33 16.02
C VAL A 168 -2.29 -10.69 15.45
N ILE A 169 -2.30 -11.45 14.36
CA ILE A 169 -3.49 -12.09 13.79
C ILE A 169 -3.46 -13.57 14.20
N PRO A 170 -4.50 -14.09 14.87
CA PRO A 170 -4.57 -15.50 15.21
C PRO A 170 -4.70 -16.32 13.93
N ALA A 171 -3.69 -17.16 13.66
CA ALA A 171 -3.60 -17.99 12.47
C ALA A 171 -3.13 -19.41 12.85
N PRO A 172 -3.64 -20.46 12.19
CA PRO A 172 -3.19 -21.83 12.41
C PRO A 172 -1.72 -22.03 11.99
N ALA A 173 -1.06 -23.03 12.57
CA ALA A 173 0.38 -23.26 12.40
C ALA A 173 0.80 -23.38 10.92
N GLY A 174 0.02 -24.10 10.10
CA GLY A 174 0.31 -24.25 8.67
C GLY A 174 0.29 -22.92 7.90
N LEU A 175 -0.59 -21.99 8.27
CA LEU A 175 -0.64 -20.67 7.63
C LEU A 175 0.58 -19.81 8.04
N ARG A 176 1.06 -19.94 9.27
CA ARG A 176 2.29 -19.27 9.72
C ARG A 176 3.52 -19.78 8.95
N THR A 177 3.65 -21.09 8.78
CA THR A 177 4.73 -21.70 8.00
C THR A 177 4.69 -21.28 6.54
N PHE A 178 3.49 -21.25 5.93
CA PHE A 178 3.31 -20.77 4.56
C PHE A 178 3.79 -19.32 4.39
N PHE A 179 3.36 -18.42 5.29
CA PHE A 179 3.86 -17.06 5.26
C PHE A 179 5.36 -17.03 5.52
N ASP A 180 5.93 -17.87 6.38
CA ASP A 180 7.38 -17.89 6.62
C ASP A 180 8.21 -18.13 5.36
N GLU A 181 7.83 -19.12 4.54
CA GLU A 181 8.58 -19.53 3.34
C GLU A 181 8.18 -18.78 2.06
N PHE A 182 6.89 -18.45 1.89
CA PHE A 182 6.34 -18.00 0.60
C PHE A 182 5.80 -16.56 0.61
N THR A 183 6.19 -15.72 1.57
CA THR A 183 5.69 -14.33 1.62
C THR A 183 5.91 -13.55 0.32
N TRP A 184 7.01 -13.78 -0.39
CA TRP A 184 7.31 -13.05 -1.63
C TRP A 184 6.45 -13.50 -2.82
N VAL A 185 5.91 -14.73 -2.78
CA VAL A 185 5.06 -15.29 -3.85
C VAL A 185 3.74 -14.55 -3.92
N LEU A 186 3.16 -14.16 -2.79
CA LEU A 186 1.87 -13.46 -2.73
C LEU A 186 1.87 -12.10 -3.44
N PRO A 187 2.79 -11.15 -3.16
CA PRO A 187 2.88 -9.91 -3.90
C PRO A 187 3.27 -10.14 -5.36
N ALA A 188 4.19 -11.07 -5.64
CA ALA A 188 4.58 -11.39 -7.02
C ALA A 188 3.40 -11.91 -7.86
N LEU A 189 2.60 -12.83 -7.31
CA LEU A 189 1.41 -13.37 -7.94
C LEU A 189 0.35 -12.28 -8.11
N HIS A 190 0.09 -11.47 -7.09
CA HIS A 190 -0.91 -10.41 -7.15
C HIS A 190 -0.55 -9.36 -8.23
N ILE A 191 0.72 -8.94 -8.28
CA ILE A 191 1.23 -8.03 -9.33
C ILE A 191 1.20 -8.72 -10.70
N GLY A 192 1.56 -10.00 -10.79
CA GLY A 192 1.54 -10.78 -12.02
C GLY A 192 0.12 -10.90 -12.60
N ILE A 193 -0.89 -11.13 -11.77
CA ILE A 193 -2.30 -11.13 -12.18
C ILE A 193 -2.69 -9.76 -12.74
N ILE A 194 -2.32 -8.66 -12.07
CA ILE A 194 -2.60 -7.30 -12.55
C ILE A 194 -1.90 -7.04 -13.90
N GLY A 195 -0.63 -7.43 -14.03
CA GLY A 195 0.11 -7.32 -15.28
C GLY A 195 -0.56 -8.12 -16.40
N MET A 196 -1.04 -9.34 -16.12
CA MET A 196 -1.77 -10.15 -17.09
C MET A 196 -3.09 -9.49 -17.51
N LEU A 197 -3.85 -8.90 -16.57
CA LEU A 197 -5.08 -8.17 -16.89
C LEU A 197 -4.82 -6.96 -17.79
N ILE A 198 -3.72 -6.22 -17.56
CA ILE A 198 -3.30 -5.10 -18.41
C ILE A 198 -2.93 -5.60 -19.81
N LEU A 199 -2.13 -6.68 -19.90
CA LEU A 199 -1.69 -7.25 -21.17
C LEU A 199 -2.86 -7.76 -22.01
N THR A 200 -3.79 -8.50 -21.41
CA THR A 200 -4.95 -9.04 -22.14
C THR A 200 -5.94 -7.96 -22.54
N ARG A 201 -6.07 -6.87 -21.75
CA ARG A 201 -6.97 -5.76 -22.08
C ARG A 201 -6.60 -5.05 -23.38
N TRP A 202 -5.31 -4.89 -23.66
CA TRP A 202 -4.80 -4.16 -24.83
C TRP A 202 -3.96 -5.04 -25.76
N TRP A 203 -4.22 -6.35 -25.78
CA TRP A 203 -3.42 -7.33 -26.53
C TRP A 203 -3.22 -6.95 -28.01
N ASP A 204 -4.30 -6.55 -28.68
CA ASP A 204 -4.27 -6.18 -30.09
C ASP A 204 -3.42 -4.93 -30.36
N PHE A 205 -3.37 -3.98 -29.41
CA PHE A 205 -2.52 -2.79 -29.51
C PHE A 205 -1.03 -3.13 -29.36
N TRP A 206 -0.67 -4.10 -28.52
CA TRP A 206 0.73 -4.49 -28.31
C TRP A 206 1.29 -5.36 -29.44
N THR A 207 0.42 -6.06 -30.16
CA THR A 207 0.78 -7.01 -31.22
C THR A 207 0.70 -6.44 -32.64
N SER A 208 0.23 -5.20 -32.78
CA SER A 208 0.18 -4.44 -34.03
C SER A 208 1.36 -3.49 -34.16
#